data_AF-A0A7J7HCK1-F1
#
_entry.id   AF-A0A7J7HCK1-F1
#
_cell.length_a   1.000
_cell.length_b   1.000
_cell.length_c   1.000
_cell.angle_alpha   90.00
_cell.angle_beta   90.00
_cell.angle_gamma   90.00
#
_symmetry.space_group_name_H-M   'P 1'
#
loop_
_entity.id
_entity.type
_entity.pdbx_description
1 polymer ?
#
loop_
_entity_poly.entity_id
_entity_poly.type
_entity_poly.pdbx_seq_one_letter_code
_entity_poly.pdbx_strand_id
1 'polypeptide(L)'
;MQLLLLQHLSPKTQNSSLRFIINLILILSSLCIVIYLFLSLLLLLHTSNSITFSSSSSSSLSSLPSTSLDHIVFGIASNQNSWPKRKNYVKLWWRPNQMRGCVFLDDDDDNNSNKSPQNDTVLSLPPICISDDTNRFNYTYRGGLRSAIRVARVVSETVALNHSNVRWFVFGDDDTVFFPENLVKTLSKYDHELWYYVGTNSEMYIQNRYFSFDMAFGGAGFAISYPLAKVLAKVFDSCLERYPHMYGSDARIYACVSELGVGLTREPGFHQVCVYASIIIRKML
;
A
#
# COMPACT_ATOMS: atom_id res chain seq x y z
N MET A 1 2.42 -28.73 87.96
CA MET A 1 1.56 -27.73 88.63
C MET A 1 2.33 -26.43 88.71
N GLN A 2 2.21 -25.56 87.72
CA GLN A 2 2.74 -24.20 87.80
C GLN A 2 1.76 -23.27 87.08
N LEU A 3 1.06 -22.51 87.93
CA LEU A 3 0.16 -21.43 87.60
C LEU A 3 0.96 -20.15 87.31
N LEU A 4 0.57 -19.48 86.23
CA LEU A 4 0.32 -18.03 86.10
C LEU A 4 1.31 -17.03 86.72
N LEU A 5 1.98 -16.24 85.86
CA LEU A 5 1.89 -14.77 85.87
C LEU A 5 2.46 -14.14 84.58
N LEU A 6 2.01 -12.91 84.30
CA LEU A 6 2.37 -11.95 83.23
C LEU A 6 1.53 -12.07 81.94
N GLN A 7 0.40 -11.37 81.85
CA GLN A 7 0.20 -9.94 81.50
C GLN A 7 0.04 -9.68 79.99
N HIS A 8 -1.19 -9.31 79.63
CA HIS A 8 -1.61 -8.26 78.68
C HIS A 8 -0.87 -8.09 77.34
N LEU A 9 -1.58 -8.31 76.22
CA LEU A 9 -1.80 -7.31 75.16
C LEU A 9 -2.91 -7.79 74.19
N SER A 10 -3.87 -6.90 73.94
CA SER A 10 -5.13 -7.12 73.20
C SER A 10 -4.96 -6.88 71.69
N PRO A 11 -5.50 -7.73 70.78
CA PRO A 11 -5.50 -7.45 69.34
C PRO A 11 -6.92 -7.08 68.87
N LYS A 12 -7.31 -5.80 69.01
CA LYS A 12 -8.57 -5.30 68.43
C LYS A 12 -8.46 -4.00 67.61
N THR A 13 -7.26 -3.48 67.38
CA THR A 13 -7.04 -2.17 66.73
C THR A 13 -6.42 -2.22 65.32
N GLN A 14 -6.11 -3.40 64.78
CA GLN A 14 -5.29 -3.51 63.55
C GLN A 14 -6.11 -3.64 62.24
N ASN A 15 -7.41 -3.91 62.31
CA ASN A 15 -8.25 -4.21 61.14
C ASN A 15 -9.00 -2.96 60.60
N SER A 16 -9.24 -1.95 61.44
CA SER A 16 -9.85 -0.67 61.01
C SER A 16 -8.84 0.26 60.34
N SER A 17 -7.61 0.32 60.85
CA SER A 17 -6.52 1.12 60.29
C SER A 17 -6.11 0.64 58.90
N LEU A 18 -6.03 -0.67 58.68
CA LEU A 18 -5.70 -1.23 57.37
C LEU A 18 -6.79 -0.93 56.32
N ARG A 19 -8.07 -1.05 56.68
CA ARG A 19 -9.20 -0.67 55.82
C ARG A 19 -9.21 0.81 55.50
N PHE A 20 -8.88 1.65 56.48
CA PHE A 20 -8.73 3.09 56.28
C PHE A 20 -7.61 3.42 55.29
N ILE A 21 -6.44 2.75 55.43
CA ILE A 21 -5.31 2.92 54.51
C ILE A 21 -5.67 2.46 53.09
N ILE A 22 -6.34 1.32 52.93
CA ILE A 22 -6.77 0.82 51.61
C ILE A 22 -7.76 1.79 50.96
N ASN A 23 -8.76 2.26 51.71
CA ASN A 23 -9.73 3.24 51.18
C ASN A 23 -9.05 4.56 50.82
N LEU A 24 -8.05 4.99 51.60
CA LEU A 24 -7.28 6.20 51.30
C LEU A 24 -6.46 6.05 50.01
N ILE A 25 -5.84 4.88 49.79
CA ILE A 25 -5.10 4.57 48.55
C ILE A 25 -6.05 4.56 47.35
N LEU A 26 -7.24 3.95 47.48
CA LEU A 26 -8.23 3.92 46.41
C LEU A 26 -8.75 5.33 46.06
N ILE A 27 -9.00 6.16 47.08
CA ILE A 27 -9.40 7.55 46.88
C ILE A 27 -8.29 8.36 46.20
N LEU A 28 -7.05 8.25 46.66
CA LEU A 28 -5.90 8.93 46.05
C LEU A 28 -5.69 8.48 44.59
N SER A 29 -5.77 7.18 44.31
CA SER A 29 -5.61 6.63 42.96
C SER A 29 -6.69 7.13 41.99
N SER A 30 -7.95 7.18 42.45
CA SER A 30 -9.05 7.69 41.64
C SER A 30 -8.93 9.20 41.41
N LEU A 31 -8.49 9.96 42.42
CA LEU A 31 -8.18 11.38 42.26
C LEU A 31 -7.07 11.62 41.22
N CYS A 32 -6.00 10.81 41.26
CA CYS A 32 -4.90 10.89 40.30
C CYS A 32 -5.36 10.61 38.87
N ILE A 33 -6.25 9.62 38.67
CA ILE A 33 -6.80 9.30 37.34
C ILE A 33 -7.67 10.45 36.83
N VAL A 34 -8.53 11.04 37.69
CA VAL A 34 -9.37 12.18 37.31
C VAL A 34 -8.52 13.39 36.95
N ILE A 35 -7.47 13.68 37.73
CA ILE A 35 -6.52 14.76 37.45
C ILE A 35 -5.78 14.51 36.12
N TYR A 36 -5.33 13.27 35.86
CA TYR A 36 -4.68 12.91 34.60
C TYR A 36 -5.61 13.10 33.40
N LEU A 37 -6.86 12.65 33.49
CA LEU A 37 -7.86 12.84 32.44
C LEU A 37 -8.19 14.32 32.22
N PHE A 38 -8.28 15.10 33.30
CA PHE A 38 -8.51 16.54 33.22
C PHE A 38 -7.32 17.28 32.60
N LEU A 39 -6.08 16.95 32.98
CA LEU A 39 -4.86 17.51 32.37
C LEU A 39 -4.72 17.11 30.90
N SER A 40 -5.02 15.86 30.54
CA SER A 40 -5.04 15.40 29.16
C SER A 40 -6.08 16.17 28.33
N LEU A 41 -7.28 16.38 28.89
CA LEU A 41 -8.33 17.20 28.27
C LEU A 41 -7.89 18.66 28.13
N LEU A 42 -7.26 19.26 29.15
CA LEU A 42 -6.71 20.61 29.06
C LEU A 42 -5.59 20.71 28.02
N LEU A 43 -4.73 19.70 27.86
CA LEU A 43 -3.75 19.64 26.78
C LEU A 43 -4.44 19.57 25.41
N LEU A 44 -5.48 18.73 25.27
CA LEU A 44 -6.28 18.65 24.05
C LEU A 44 -6.95 20.00 23.72
N LEU A 45 -7.50 20.70 24.72
CA LEU A 45 -8.06 22.05 24.55
C LEU A 45 -6.99 23.12 24.26
N HIS A 46 -5.78 22.99 24.82
CA HIS A 46 -4.66 23.89 24.52
C HIS A 46 -4.12 23.67 23.10
N THR A 47 -4.06 22.42 22.63
CA THR A 47 -3.68 22.11 21.24
C THR A 47 -4.72 22.61 20.23
N SER A 48 -6.00 22.65 20.60
CA SER A 48 -7.04 23.22 19.73
C SER A 48 -7.05 24.75 19.70
N ASN A 49 -6.59 25.42 20.76
CA ASN A 49 -6.43 26.88 20.80
C ASN A 49 -5.10 27.41 20.23
N SER A 50 -4.19 26.53 19.78
CA SER A 50 -2.93 26.93 19.12
C SER A 50 -2.94 26.74 17.60
N ILE A 51 -4.08 26.42 16.98
CA ILE A 51 -4.27 26.59 15.54
C ILE A 51 -4.80 28.00 15.28
N THR A 52 -4.02 29.01 15.66
CA THR A 52 -4.02 30.24 14.87
C THR A 52 -3.44 29.85 13.53
N PHE A 53 -4.33 29.57 12.57
CA PHE A 53 -4.00 29.57 11.16
C PHE A 53 -3.56 31.00 10.85
N SER A 54 -2.27 31.27 11.08
CA SER A 54 -1.60 32.35 10.39
C SER A 54 -1.93 32.11 8.93
N SER A 55 -2.80 32.95 8.37
CA SER A 55 -2.91 33.14 6.94
C SER A 55 -1.55 33.66 6.49
N SER A 56 -0.57 32.75 6.43
CA SER A 56 0.60 32.91 5.62
C SER A 56 0.03 33.15 4.24
N SER A 57 0.09 34.42 3.84
CA SER A 57 0.10 34.89 2.48
C SER A 57 0.38 33.74 1.55
N SER A 58 -0.53 33.51 0.61
CA SER A 58 -0.33 32.71 -0.58
C SER A 58 0.99 33.10 -1.25
N SER A 59 2.11 32.60 -0.72
CA SER A 59 3.32 32.39 -1.48
C SER A 59 2.86 31.40 -2.52
N SER A 60 2.72 31.90 -3.74
CA SER A 60 2.47 31.11 -4.94
C SER A 60 3.15 29.76 -4.75
N LEU A 61 2.34 28.72 -4.50
CA LEU A 61 2.76 27.36 -4.75
C LEU A 61 3.15 27.41 -6.21
N SER A 62 4.45 27.55 -6.48
CA SER A 62 5.01 27.51 -7.81
C SER A 62 4.34 26.33 -8.46
N SER A 63 3.47 26.58 -9.42
CA SER A 63 2.57 25.56 -9.95
C SER A 63 3.46 24.41 -10.40
N LEU A 64 3.52 23.34 -9.60
CA LEU A 64 4.27 22.15 -9.97
C LEU A 64 3.84 21.84 -11.40
N PRO A 65 4.79 21.70 -12.34
CA PRO A 65 4.44 21.49 -13.74
C PRO A 65 3.42 20.37 -13.81
N SER A 66 2.32 20.57 -14.55
CA SER A 66 1.21 19.61 -14.53
C SER A 66 1.70 18.20 -14.90
N THR A 67 1.25 17.19 -14.14
CA THR A 67 1.53 15.80 -14.50
C THR A 67 0.74 15.45 -15.77
N SER A 68 1.37 14.70 -16.66
CA SER A 68 0.83 14.27 -17.95
C SER A 68 1.21 12.82 -18.20
N LEU A 69 0.65 12.19 -19.25
CA LEU A 69 0.87 10.76 -19.51
C LEU A 69 2.33 10.38 -19.73
N ASP A 70 3.12 11.27 -20.33
CA ASP A 70 4.56 11.10 -20.53
C ASP A 70 5.35 11.10 -19.22
N HIS A 71 4.75 11.48 -18.08
CA HIS A 71 5.38 11.37 -16.77
C HIS A 71 5.11 10.03 -16.06
N ILE A 72 4.24 9.19 -16.62
CA ILE A 72 3.79 7.92 -16.03
C ILE A 72 4.47 6.75 -16.75
N VAL A 73 4.89 5.74 -15.99
CA VAL A 73 5.41 4.47 -16.54
C VAL A 73 4.54 3.33 -16.04
N PHE A 74 4.09 2.47 -16.95
CA PHE A 74 3.22 1.34 -16.64
C PHE A 74 4.00 0.03 -16.50
N GLY A 75 3.78 -0.69 -15.41
CA GLY A 75 4.19 -2.10 -15.24
C GLY A 75 2.96 -2.99 -15.23
N ILE A 76 2.70 -3.71 -16.32
CA ILE A 76 1.52 -4.56 -16.46
C ILE A 76 1.94 -6.01 -16.21
N ALA A 77 1.38 -6.65 -15.19
CA ALA A 77 1.69 -8.04 -14.89
C ALA A 77 0.84 -9.00 -15.74
N SER A 78 1.49 -9.94 -16.42
CA SER A 78 0.83 -10.98 -17.20
C SER A 78 1.66 -12.27 -17.17
N ASN A 79 1.25 -13.30 -17.92
CA ASN A 79 2.06 -14.49 -18.18
C ASN A 79 1.80 -14.98 -19.61
N GLN A 80 2.68 -15.83 -20.13
CA GLN A 80 2.63 -16.36 -21.49
C GLN A 80 1.28 -17.03 -21.82
N ASN A 81 0.61 -17.63 -20.84
CA ASN A 81 -0.64 -18.34 -21.05
C ASN A 81 -1.86 -17.41 -21.07
N SER A 82 -1.85 -16.34 -20.28
CA SER A 82 -2.96 -15.37 -20.18
C SER A 82 -2.86 -14.26 -21.22
N TRP A 83 -1.64 -13.83 -21.57
CA TRP A 83 -1.39 -12.69 -22.43
C TRP A 83 -2.08 -12.77 -23.80
N PRO A 84 -2.02 -13.88 -24.56
CA PRO A 84 -2.67 -13.97 -25.87
C PRO A 84 -4.19 -13.72 -25.81
N LYS A 85 -4.82 -14.12 -24.69
CA LYS A 85 -6.27 -13.97 -24.46
C LYS A 85 -6.63 -12.58 -23.93
N ARG A 86 -5.76 -11.98 -23.11
CA ARG A 86 -6.06 -10.76 -22.36
C ARG A 86 -5.48 -9.47 -22.96
N LYS A 87 -4.55 -9.57 -23.91
CA LYS A 87 -3.98 -8.40 -24.63
C LYS A 87 -5.03 -7.48 -25.25
N ASN A 88 -6.21 -8.02 -25.60
CA ASN A 88 -7.30 -7.20 -26.14
C ASN A 88 -7.90 -6.24 -25.11
N TYR A 89 -7.85 -6.53 -23.81
CA TYR A 89 -8.26 -5.57 -22.77
C TYR A 89 -7.28 -4.41 -22.71
N VAL A 90 -5.98 -4.70 -22.79
CA VAL A 90 -4.93 -3.68 -22.78
C VAL A 90 -5.02 -2.76 -24.01
N LYS A 91 -5.35 -3.31 -25.18
CA LYS A 91 -5.59 -2.50 -26.41
C LYS A 91 -6.68 -1.43 -26.24
N LEU A 92 -7.64 -1.61 -25.33
CA LEU A 92 -8.75 -0.67 -25.16
C LEU A 92 -8.29 0.67 -24.58
N TRP A 93 -7.21 0.67 -23.80
CA TRP A 93 -6.76 1.84 -23.06
C TRP A 93 -5.32 2.26 -23.34
N TRP A 94 -4.48 1.34 -23.83
CA TRP A 94 -3.12 1.65 -24.20
C TRP A 94 -3.06 2.62 -25.39
N ARG A 95 -2.25 3.68 -25.27
CA ARG A 95 -2.04 4.67 -26.33
C ARG A 95 -0.61 4.60 -26.83
N PRO A 96 -0.39 4.01 -28.01
CA PRO A 96 0.92 3.98 -28.63
C PRO A 96 1.53 5.37 -28.75
N ASN A 97 2.84 5.47 -28.57
CA ASN A 97 3.62 6.72 -28.66
C ASN A 97 3.27 7.82 -27.63
N GLN A 98 2.24 7.63 -26.80
CA GLN A 98 1.89 8.54 -25.70
C GLN A 98 2.16 7.94 -24.33
N MET A 99 2.05 6.61 -24.24
CA MET A 99 2.27 5.84 -23.02
C MET A 99 3.54 5.02 -23.12
N ARG A 100 4.14 4.73 -21.98
CA ARG A 100 5.42 4.04 -21.85
C ARG A 100 5.39 3.07 -20.68
N GLY A 101 6.15 1.99 -20.79
CA GLY A 101 6.08 0.87 -19.86
C GLY A 101 6.18 -0.47 -20.59
N CYS A 102 5.85 -1.53 -19.88
CA CYS A 102 5.95 -2.90 -20.37
C CYS A 102 4.85 -3.80 -19.83
N VAL A 103 4.52 -4.84 -20.60
CA VAL A 103 3.84 -6.04 -20.09
C VAL A 103 4.90 -7.07 -19.72
N PHE A 104 4.89 -7.52 -18.48
CA PHE A 104 5.86 -8.45 -17.93
C PHE A 104 5.35 -9.88 -18.01
N LEU A 105 6.02 -10.71 -18.82
CA LEU A 105 5.76 -12.15 -18.99
C LEU A 105 6.77 -13.00 -18.24
N ASP A 106 6.45 -14.28 -18.07
CA ASP A 106 7.30 -15.30 -17.46
C ASP A 106 8.23 -16.01 -18.46
N ASP A 107 7.92 -15.95 -19.76
CA ASP A 107 8.72 -16.54 -20.84
C ASP A 107 8.45 -15.79 -22.16
N ASP A 108 9.36 -15.96 -23.12
CA ASP A 108 9.23 -15.43 -24.47
C ASP A 108 8.61 -16.46 -25.42
N ASP A 109 7.61 -16.04 -26.21
CA ASP A 109 6.87 -16.89 -27.17
C ASP A 109 7.70 -17.16 -28.45
N ASP A 110 8.91 -16.58 -28.55
CA ASP A 110 9.70 -16.51 -29.79
C ASP A 110 10.44 -17.82 -30.14
N ASN A 111 10.43 -18.83 -29.28
CA ASN A 111 11.01 -20.15 -29.60
C ASN A 111 10.09 -21.07 -30.44
N ASN A 112 8.82 -20.71 -30.66
CA ASN A 112 7.86 -21.58 -31.36
C ASN A 112 7.06 -20.92 -32.50
N SER A 113 7.45 -19.73 -32.97
CA SER A 113 6.70 -19.08 -34.04
C SER A 113 7.57 -18.51 -35.18
N ASN A 114 7.73 -19.36 -36.21
CA ASN A 114 7.81 -18.93 -37.61
C ASN A 114 6.52 -18.18 -38.08
N LYS A 115 5.91 -17.36 -37.22
CA LYS A 115 4.79 -16.49 -37.58
C LYS A 115 5.31 -15.07 -37.56
N SER A 116 5.62 -14.60 -38.76
CA SER A 116 5.81 -13.18 -39.06
C SER A 116 4.87 -12.32 -38.20
N PRO A 117 5.37 -11.27 -37.53
CA PRO A 117 4.50 -10.40 -36.75
C PRO A 117 3.46 -9.84 -37.71
N GLN A 118 2.18 -10.00 -37.38
CA GLN A 118 1.15 -9.19 -38.04
C GLN A 118 1.46 -7.73 -37.68
N ASN A 119 2.20 -7.07 -38.58
CA ASN A 119 2.91 -5.81 -38.39
C ASN A 119 2.02 -4.66 -37.89
N ASP A 120 0.70 -4.73 -38.08
CA ASP A 120 -0.24 -3.70 -37.63
C ASP A 120 -0.65 -3.84 -36.14
N THR A 121 -0.46 -5.03 -35.54
CA THR A 121 -0.91 -5.30 -34.16
C THR A 121 0.13 -4.90 -33.11
N VAL A 122 1.42 -4.95 -33.47
CA VAL A 122 2.56 -4.63 -32.58
C VAL A 122 2.53 -3.15 -32.20
N LEU A 123 2.10 -2.27 -33.11
CA LEU A 123 2.05 -0.84 -32.86
C LEU A 123 0.96 -0.44 -31.87
N SER A 124 -0.06 -1.29 -31.63
CA SER A 124 -1.20 -0.97 -30.74
C SER A 124 -1.01 -1.38 -29.27
N LEU A 125 0.03 -2.16 -28.99
CA LEU A 125 0.25 -2.80 -27.69
C LEU A 125 1.47 -2.21 -26.97
N PRO A 126 1.53 -2.30 -25.64
CA PRO A 126 2.75 -2.03 -24.90
C PRO A 126 3.87 -3.01 -25.31
N PRO A 127 5.14 -2.61 -25.21
CA PRO A 127 6.28 -3.52 -25.30
C PRO A 127 6.15 -4.70 -24.33
N ILE A 128 6.71 -5.84 -24.70
CA ILE A 128 6.82 -7.02 -23.84
C ILE A 128 8.19 -6.97 -23.16
N CYS A 129 8.20 -7.19 -21.85
CA CYS A 129 9.39 -7.40 -21.04
C CYS A 129 9.33 -8.82 -20.43
N ILE A 130 10.44 -9.54 -20.41
CA ILE A 130 10.52 -10.86 -19.76
C ILE A 130 11.03 -10.66 -18.34
N SER A 131 10.32 -11.25 -17.38
CA SER A 131 10.67 -11.11 -15.98
C SER A 131 11.86 -11.99 -15.63
N ASP A 132 12.73 -11.50 -14.75
CA ASP A 132 13.88 -12.26 -14.28
C ASP A 132 13.46 -13.50 -13.47
N ASP A 133 14.35 -14.51 -13.43
CA ASP A 133 14.16 -15.69 -12.62
C ASP A 133 13.99 -15.34 -11.12
N THR A 134 13.05 -16.02 -10.49
CA THR A 134 12.70 -15.83 -9.08
C THR A 134 13.00 -17.06 -8.22
N ASN A 135 13.65 -18.11 -8.74
CA ASN A 135 13.85 -19.37 -8.02
C ASN A 135 14.59 -19.22 -6.69
N ARG A 136 15.44 -18.20 -6.55
CA ARG A 136 16.15 -17.91 -5.30
C ARG A 136 15.25 -17.50 -4.13
N PHE A 137 14.05 -16.98 -4.40
CA PHE A 137 13.13 -16.54 -3.35
C PHE A 137 12.34 -17.72 -2.78
N ASN A 138 12.18 -17.80 -1.47
CA ASN A 138 11.37 -18.85 -0.87
C ASN A 138 9.86 -18.54 -0.98
N TYR A 139 9.03 -19.56 -1.19
CA TYR A 139 7.57 -19.44 -1.16
C TYR A 139 6.98 -20.53 -0.27
N THR A 140 6.41 -20.12 0.86
CA THR A 140 5.96 -21.06 1.91
C THR A 140 4.45 -21.05 2.14
N TYR A 141 3.71 -20.16 1.47
CA TYR A 141 2.25 -20.15 1.55
C TYR A 141 1.65 -21.39 0.89
N ARG A 142 0.82 -22.13 1.62
CA ARG A 142 0.20 -23.37 1.12
C ARG A 142 -1.03 -23.07 0.26
N GLY A 143 -1.08 -23.66 -0.94
CA GLY A 143 -2.23 -23.51 -1.86
C GLY A 143 -2.26 -22.21 -2.66
N GLY A 144 -1.19 -21.39 -2.62
CA GLY A 144 -1.03 -20.24 -3.49
C GLY A 144 -0.06 -20.51 -4.64
N LEU A 145 0.05 -19.55 -5.57
CA LEU A 145 0.92 -19.66 -6.74
C LEU A 145 2.26 -18.95 -6.48
N ARG A 146 3.36 -19.69 -6.68
CA ARG A 146 4.72 -19.14 -6.56
C ARG A 146 4.98 -17.97 -7.52
N SER A 147 4.27 -17.92 -8.66
CA SER A 147 4.33 -16.82 -9.62
C SER A 147 4.01 -15.45 -9.02
N ALA A 148 3.34 -15.39 -7.86
CA ALA A 148 3.10 -14.16 -7.11
C ALA A 148 4.38 -13.39 -6.76
N ILE A 149 5.53 -14.09 -6.60
CA ILE A 149 6.83 -13.42 -6.37
C ILE A 149 7.26 -12.65 -7.62
N ARG A 150 7.16 -13.27 -8.79
CA ARG A 150 7.46 -12.64 -10.08
C ARG A 150 6.54 -11.44 -10.34
N VAL A 151 5.23 -11.61 -10.11
CA VAL A 151 4.25 -10.52 -10.25
C VAL A 151 4.60 -9.36 -9.32
N ALA A 152 5.02 -9.62 -8.07
CA ALA A 152 5.49 -8.56 -7.18
C ALA A 152 6.73 -7.83 -7.75
N ARG A 153 7.70 -8.58 -8.30
CA ARG A 153 8.96 -8.03 -8.85
C ARG A 153 8.79 -7.16 -10.08
N VAL A 154 7.63 -7.17 -10.74
CA VAL A 154 7.27 -6.18 -11.77
C VAL A 154 7.50 -4.75 -11.27
N VAL A 155 7.33 -4.48 -9.97
CA VAL A 155 7.62 -3.17 -9.37
C VAL A 155 9.10 -2.79 -9.54
N SER A 156 10.02 -3.64 -9.07
CA SER A 156 11.46 -3.38 -9.18
C SER A 156 11.95 -3.41 -10.63
N GLU A 157 11.39 -4.30 -11.45
CA GLU A 157 11.80 -4.47 -12.85
C GLU A 157 11.36 -3.28 -13.72
N THR A 158 10.15 -2.74 -13.50
CA THR A 158 9.68 -1.53 -14.18
C THR A 158 10.57 -0.33 -13.83
N VAL A 159 11.04 -0.23 -12.58
CA VAL A 159 11.99 0.81 -12.17
C VAL A 159 13.36 0.61 -12.82
N ALA A 160 13.78 -0.64 -13.04
CA ALA A 160 15.05 -0.99 -13.69
C ALA A 160 15.10 -0.62 -15.18
N LEU A 161 13.95 -0.45 -15.85
CA LEU A 161 13.88 0.07 -17.23
C LEU A 161 14.43 1.51 -17.36
N ASN A 162 14.61 2.23 -16.24
CA ASN A 162 15.32 3.50 -16.17
C ASN A 162 14.82 4.58 -17.15
N HIS A 163 13.50 4.68 -17.33
CA HIS A 163 12.88 5.77 -18.07
C HIS A 163 13.25 7.15 -17.47
N SER A 164 13.44 8.15 -18.34
CA SER A 164 13.71 9.52 -17.96
C SER A 164 12.44 10.29 -17.61
N ASN A 165 12.55 11.36 -16.81
CA ASN A 165 11.42 12.25 -16.48
C ASN A 165 10.18 11.49 -15.95
N VAL A 166 10.37 10.56 -15.02
CA VAL A 166 9.28 9.77 -14.42
C VAL A 166 8.83 10.45 -13.13
N ARG A 167 7.52 10.53 -12.95
CA ARG A 167 6.89 11.02 -11.70
C ARG A 167 6.11 9.93 -10.99
N TRP A 168 5.51 9.01 -11.75
CA TRP A 168 4.68 7.94 -11.24
C TRP A 168 4.97 6.63 -11.95
N PHE A 169 5.04 5.56 -11.18
CA PHE A 169 4.95 4.20 -11.68
C PHE A 169 3.56 3.68 -11.38
N VAL A 170 2.87 3.14 -12.39
CA VAL A 170 1.50 2.63 -12.28
C VAL A 170 1.51 1.16 -12.62
N PHE A 171 0.87 0.35 -11.78
CA PHE A 171 0.88 -1.09 -11.87
C PHE A 171 -0.53 -1.63 -11.95
N GLY A 172 -0.73 -2.72 -12.68
CA GLY A 172 -1.99 -3.44 -12.81
C GLY A 172 -1.79 -4.78 -13.51
N ASP A 173 -2.84 -5.59 -13.55
CA ASP A 173 -2.83 -6.89 -14.21
C ASP A 173 -3.23 -6.76 -15.70
N ASP A 174 -3.11 -7.84 -16.46
CA ASP A 174 -3.48 -7.87 -17.88
C ASP A 174 -4.98 -7.83 -18.17
N ASP A 175 -5.83 -7.97 -17.14
CA ASP A 175 -7.28 -7.75 -17.17
C ASP A 175 -7.69 -6.44 -16.46
N THR A 176 -6.72 -5.58 -16.16
CA THR A 176 -6.93 -4.25 -15.62
C THR A 176 -7.12 -3.22 -16.76
N VAL A 177 -8.11 -2.33 -16.64
CA VAL A 177 -8.36 -1.23 -17.59
C VAL A 177 -8.17 0.12 -16.92
N PHE A 178 -7.22 0.90 -17.43
CA PHE A 178 -6.97 2.27 -16.98
C PHE A 178 -7.74 3.29 -17.82
N PHE A 179 -8.10 4.42 -17.20
CA PHE A 179 -8.63 5.61 -17.88
C PHE A 179 -7.54 6.68 -17.85
N PRO A 180 -6.71 6.82 -18.91
CA PRO A 180 -5.48 7.60 -18.85
C PRO A 180 -5.67 9.05 -18.38
N GLU A 181 -6.69 9.76 -18.87
CA GLU A 181 -7.01 11.13 -18.45
C GLU A 181 -7.37 11.22 -16.98
N ASN A 182 -8.21 10.29 -16.52
CA ASN A 182 -8.64 10.26 -15.13
C ASN A 182 -7.45 9.95 -14.23
N LEU A 183 -6.56 9.05 -14.67
CA LEU A 183 -5.36 8.66 -13.92
C LEU A 183 -4.42 9.86 -13.77
N VAL A 184 -4.16 10.56 -14.87
CA VAL A 184 -3.37 11.80 -14.85
C VAL A 184 -4.01 12.83 -13.93
N LYS A 185 -5.33 13.06 -14.04
CA LYS A 185 -6.05 14.00 -13.19
C LYS A 185 -5.94 13.63 -11.71
N THR A 186 -6.07 12.34 -11.39
CA THR A 186 -5.97 11.85 -10.01
C THR A 186 -4.56 12.03 -9.45
N LEU A 187 -3.55 11.62 -10.19
CA LEU A 187 -2.15 11.71 -9.75
C LEU A 187 -1.64 13.16 -9.71
N SER A 188 -2.23 14.05 -10.49
CA SER A 188 -1.94 15.50 -10.47
C SER A 188 -2.35 16.19 -9.15
N LYS A 189 -3.14 15.52 -8.29
CA LYS A 189 -3.49 16.05 -6.96
C LYS A 189 -2.32 16.00 -5.98
N TYR A 190 -1.31 15.18 -6.26
CA TYR A 190 -0.25 14.84 -5.33
C TYR A 190 1.10 15.42 -5.76
N ASP A 191 1.90 15.81 -4.79
CA ASP A 191 3.28 16.20 -5.04
C ASP A 191 4.14 14.95 -5.32
N HIS A 192 4.47 14.74 -6.59
CA HIS A 192 5.22 13.57 -7.04
C HIS A 192 6.65 13.47 -6.49
N GLU A 193 7.18 14.52 -5.85
CA GLU A 193 8.47 14.50 -5.16
C GLU A 193 8.39 13.89 -3.74
N LEU A 194 7.17 13.69 -3.21
CA LEU A 194 6.93 13.03 -1.93
C LEU A 194 6.65 11.53 -2.11
N TRP A 195 6.67 10.80 -1.00
CA TRP A 195 6.43 9.36 -0.99
C TRP A 195 4.94 9.06 -0.94
N TYR A 196 4.42 8.50 -2.02
CA TYR A 196 3.03 8.09 -2.15
C TYR A 196 2.90 6.66 -2.66
N TYR A 197 2.08 5.89 -1.95
CA TYR A 197 1.53 4.61 -2.40
C TYR A 197 0.02 4.79 -2.56
N VAL A 198 -0.44 4.96 -3.80
CA VAL A 198 -1.80 5.37 -4.15
C VAL A 198 -2.59 4.19 -4.70
N GLY A 199 -3.80 3.97 -4.22
CA GLY A 199 -4.67 2.91 -4.71
C GLY A 199 -5.89 2.74 -3.82
N THR A 200 -6.54 1.57 -3.85
CA THR A 200 -7.63 1.26 -2.93
C THR A 200 -7.53 -0.17 -2.41
N ASN A 201 -8.16 -0.40 -1.26
CA ASN A 201 -8.48 -1.74 -0.78
C ASN A 201 -9.65 -2.35 -1.57
N SER A 202 -9.95 -3.63 -1.35
CA SER A 202 -11.06 -4.30 -2.03
C SER A 202 -12.42 -3.75 -1.59
N GLU A 203 -13.40 -3.72 -2.48
CA GLU A 203 -14.79 -3.44 -2.12
C GLU A 203 -15.41 -4.56 -1.27
N MET A 204 -14.79 -5.75 -1.26
CA MET A 204 -15.25 -6.90 -0.50
C MET A 204 -14.64 -6.91 0.90
N TYR A 205 -15.47 -6.77 1.93
CA TYR A 205 -15.04 -6.81 3.33
C TYR A 205 -14.21 -8.06 3.68
N ILE A 206 -14.62 -9.23 3.17
CA ILE A 206 -13.93 -10.49 3.44
C ILE A 206 -12.49 -10.46 2.91
N GLN A 207 -12.26 -9.90 1.72
CA GLN A 207 -10.93 -9.77 1.13
C GLN A 207 -10.04 -8.86 1.99
N ASN A 208 -10.55 -7.72 2.43
CA ASN A 208 -9.81 -6.81 3.29
C ASN A 208 -9.48 -7.42 4.66
N ARG A 209 -10.41 -8.19 5.23
CA ARG A 209 -10.19 -8.90 6.48
C ARG A 209 -9.07 -9.95 6.39
N TYR A 210 -8.96 -10.65 5.25
CA TYR A 210 -7.91 -11.65 5.06
C TYR A 210 -6.55 -11.05 4.69
N PHE A 211 -6.53 -9.97 3.91
CA PHE A 211 -5.29 -9.37 3.42
C PHE A 211 -4.89 -8.12 4.20
N SER A 212 -5.54 -6.99 3.95
CA SER A 212 -5.41 -5.77 4.74
C SER A 212 -6.44 -4.75 4.28
N PHE A 213 -6.87 -3.87 5.19
CA PHE A 213 -7.65 -2.68 4.83
C PHE A 213 -6.76 -1.57 4.25
N ASP A 214 -5.45 -1.63 4.46
CA ASP A 214 -4.47 -0.60 4.06
C ASP A 214 -3.56 -1.07 2.91
N MET A 215 -3.92 -2.15 2.22
CA MET A 215 -3.22 -2.63 1.03
C MET A 215 -3.96 -2.17 -0.24
N ALA A 216 -3.22 -1.64 -1.22
CA ALA A 216 -3.76 -1.53 -2.57
C ALA A 216 -3.81 -2.91 -3.22
N PHE A 217 -4.95 -3.28 -3.81
CA PHE A 217 -5.07 -4.57 -4.49
C PHE A 217 -4.72 -4.44 -5.98
N GLY A 218 -3.88 -5.34 -6.49
CA GLY A 218 -3.22 -5.28 -7.79
C GLY A 218 -4.17 -5.24 -8.99
N GLY A 219 -5.21 -6.07 -8.99
CA GLY A 219 -6.24 -6.07 -10.05
C GLY A 219 -7.02 -4.75 -10.20
N ALA A 220 -7.01 -3.89 -9.17
CA ALA A 220 -7.61 -2.55 -9.18
C ALA A 220 -6.63 -1.49 -9.65
N GLY A 221 -5.36 -1.89 -9.85
CA GLY A 221 -4.22 -1.03 -10.06
C GLY A 221 -3.80 -0.26 -8.82
N PHE A 222 -2.55 0.20 -8.85
CA PHE A 222 -2.01 1.14 -7.88
C PHE A 222 -0.90 1.99 -8.50
N ALA A 223 -0.53 3.08 -7.85
CA ALA A 223 0.54 3.95 -8.28
C ALA A 223 1.55 4.17 -7.15
N ILE A 224 2.83 4.28 -7.50
CA ILE A 224 3.92 4.61 -6.59
C ILE A 224 4.63 5.85 -7.14
N SER A 225 4.81 6.87 -6.32
CA SER A 225 5.60 8.07 -6.65
C SER A 225 7.04 7.68 -6.98
N TYR A 226 7.68 8.39 -7.91
CA TYR A 226 9.05 8.13 -8.35
C TYR A 226 10.07 7.93 -7.19
N PRO A 227 10.21 8.84 -6.21
CA PRO A 227 11.21 8.70 -5.15
C PRO A 227 10.99 7.44 -4.30
N LEU A 228 9.73 7.13 -3.95
CA LEU A 228 9.40 5.90 -3.24
C LEU A 228 9.74 4.66 -4.07
N ALA A 229 9.41 4.64 -5.36
CA ALA A 229 9.70 3.51 -6.24
C ALA A 229 11.21 3.25 -6.35
N LYS A 230 12.03 4.31 -6.42
CA LYS A 230 13.50 4.18 -6.46
C LYS A 230 14.08 3.58 -5.18
N VAL A 231 13.53 3.92 -4.01
CA VAL A 231 13.97 3.34 -2.73
C VAL A 231 13.47 1.91 -2.61
N LEU A 232 12.18 1.69 -2.88
CA LEU A 232 11.55 0.37 -2.83
C LEU A 232 12.31 -0.62 -3.70
N ALA A 233 12.59 -0.30 -4.96
CA ALA A 233 13.30 -1.19 -5.88
C ALA A 233 14.69 -1.63 -5.37
N LYS A 234 15.40 -0.77 -4.60
CA LYS A 234 16.71 -1.12 -4.03
C LYS A 234 16.62 -2.15 -2.91
N VAL A 235 15.54 -2.10 -2.12
CA VAL A 235 15.36 -2.98 -0.96
C VAL A 235 14.43 -4.16 -1.24
N PHE A 236 13.74 -4.15 -2.39
CA PHE A 236 12.61 -5.01 -2.67
C PHE A 236 12.94 -6.49 -2.56
N ASP A 237 14.04 -6.93 -3.19
CA ASP A 237 14.43 -8.33 -3.16
C ASP A 237 14.70 -8.83 -1.73
N SER A 238 15.40 -8.04 -0.91
CA SER A 238 15.61 -8.41 0.51
C SER A 238 14.29 -8.49 1.29
N CYS A 239 13.32 -7.64 0.94
CA CYS A 239 11.99 -7.68 1.53
C CYS A 239 11.22 -8.93 1.12
N LEU A 240 11.28 -9.33 -0.16
CA LEU A 240 10.65 -10.56 -0.64
C LEU A 240 11.15 -11.80 0.11
N GLU A 241 12.44 -11.83 0.47
CA GLU A 241 13.03 -12.90 1.29
C GLU A 241 12.47 -12.96 2.72
N ARG A 242 12.03 -11.82 3.29
CA ARG A 242 11.40 -11.74 4.61
C ARG A 242 9.93 -12.15 4.63
N TYR A 243 9.25 -12.08 3.47
CA TYR A 243 7.82 -12.41 3.35
C TYR A 243 7.51 -13.64 2.46
N PRO A 244 8.17 -14.79 2.67
CA PRO A 244 7.92 -15.99 1.87
C PRO A 244 6.52 -16.58 2.13
N HIS A 245 5.94 -16.27 3.28
CA HIS A 245 4.67 -16.78 3.77
C HIS A 245 3.46 -15.97 3.32
N MET A 246 3.62 -14.88 2.57
CA MET A 246 2.49 -14.09 2.07
C MET A 246 1.79 -14.81 0.90
N TYR A 247 0.49 -14.60 0.71
CA TYR A 247 -0.27 -15.24 -0.36
C TYR A 247 0.10 -14.71 -1.76
N GLY A 248 -0.25 -13.46 -2.03
CA GLY A 248 -0.17 -12.83 -3.35
C GLY A 248 0.95 -11.81 -3.50
N SER A 249 1.05 -11.24 -4.69
CA SER A 249 1.98 -10.15 -5.02
C SER A 249 1.71 -8.89 -4.21
N ASP A 250 0.45 -8.52 -4.12
CA ASP A 250 0.01 -7.24 -3.56
C ASP A 250 0.31 -7.16 -2.07
N ALA A 251 0.12 -8.27 -1.36
CA ALA A 251 0.48 -8.41 0.06
C ALA A 251 1.99 -8.23 0.29
N ARG A 252 2.83 -8.69 -0.65
CA ARG A 252 4.28 -8.49 -0.57
C ARG A 252 4.67 -7.05 -0.84
N ILE A 253 4.09 -6.45 -1.88
CA ILE A 253 4.32 -5.03 -2.20
C ILE A 253 3.92 -4.16 -1.01
N TYR A 254 2.73 -4.38 -0.46
CA TYR A 254 2.24 -3.68 0.72
C TYR A 254 3.16 -3.86 1.93
N ALA A 255 3.61 -5.08 2.21
CA ALA A 255 4.54 -5.33 3.32
C ALA A 255 5.85 -4.53 3.13
N CYS A 256 6.44 -4.56 1.94
CA CYS A 256 7.67 -3.84 1.64
C CYS A 256 7.51 -2.31 1.69
N VAL A 257 6.39 -1.78 1.20
CA VAL A 257 6.09 -0.35 1.29
C VAL A 257 5.86 0.06 2.74
N SER A 258 5.23 -0.80 3.55
CA SER A 258 5.01 -0.57 4.98
C SER A 258 6.31 -0.58 5.79
N GLU A 259 7.29 -1.43 5.43
CA GLU A 259 8.63 -1.39 6.05
C GLU A 259 9.34 -0.04 5.83
N LEU A 260 9.02 0.66 4.73
CA LEU A 260 9.52 2.02 4.46
C LEU A 260 8.71 3.11 5.19
N GLY A 261 7.73 2.74 6.01
CA GLY A 261 6.90 3.67 6.78
C GLY A 261 5.84 4.39 5.94
N VAL A 262 5.52 3.89 4.73
CA VAL A 262 4.52 4.51 3.85
C VAL A 262 3.20 3.76 3.95
N GLY A 263 2.13 4.49 4.30
CA GLY A 263 0.76 3.97 4.30
C GLY A 263 0.06 4.16 2.95
N LEU A 264 -1.04 3.43 2.76
CA LEU A 264 -1.90 3.58 1.59
C LEU A 264 -2.59 4.95 1.56
N THR A 265 -2.35 5.68 0.48
CA THR A 265 -3.11 6.86 0.08
C THR A 265 -4.33 6.38 -0.70
N ARG A 266 -5.49 6.35 -0.03
CA ARG A 266 -6.73 5.81 -0.62
C ARG A 266 -7.29 6.74 -1.69
N GLU A 267 -7.44 6.20 -2.89
CA GLU A 267 -8.13 6.83 -4.01
C GLU A 267 -9.33 5.98 -4.42
N PRO A 268 -10.57 6.46 -4.21
CA PRO A 268 -11.79 5.69 -4.50
C PRO A 268 -12.01 5.44 -5.99
N GLY A 269 -11.15 6.00 -6.86
CA GLY A 269 -11.19 5.75 -8.29
C GLY A 269 -10.81 4.31 -8.64
N PHE A 270 -9.79 3.75 -7.96
CA PHE A 270 -9.30 2.39 -8.24
C PHE A 270 -10.36 1.36 -7.81
N HIS A 271 -10.58 0.28 -8.58
CA HIS A 271 -11.65 -0.69 -8.32
C HIS A 271 -11.26 -2.14 -8.58
N GLN A 272 -11.49 -3.04 -7.61
CA GLN A 272 -11.18 -4.49 -7.70
C GLN A 272 -12.34 -5.26 -8.31
N VAL A 273 -13.53 -5.10 -7.73
CA VAL A 273 -14.72 -5.87 -8.12
C VAL A 273 -15.44 -5.16 -9.24
N CYS A 274 -15.45 -5.80 -10.41
CA CYS A 274 -16.30 -5.36 -11.50
C CYS A 274 -17.39 -6.37 -11.78
N VAL A 275 -18.65 -5.97 -11.59
CA VAL A 275 -19.80 -6.80 -11.98
C VAL A 275 -19.84 -6.99 -13.51
N TYR A 276 -19.13 -6.15 -14.31
CA TYR A 276 -19.03 -6.27 -15.78
C TYR A 276 -17.71 -5.73 -16.42
N ALA A 277 -16.53 -6.13 -15.92
CA ALA A 277 -15.16 -5.79 -16.41
C ALA A 277 -14.51 -4.52 -15.82
N SER A 278 -13.34 -4.70 -15.19
CA SER A 278 -12.51 -3.76 -14.42
C SER A 278 -12.46 -2.35 -15.03
N ILE A 279 -12.82 -1.30 -14.27
CA ILE A 279 -12.79 0.11 -14.70
C ILE A 279 -12.08 0.90 -13.59
N ILE A 280 -10.86 1.37 -13.84
CA ILE A 280 -10.01 1.94 -12.77
C ILE A 280 -10.31 3.38 -12.38
N ILE A 281 -11.13 4.18 -13.08
CA ILE A 281 -11.59 5.45 -12.51
C ILE A 281 -12.90 5.84 -13.17
N ARG A 282 -14.03 5.60 -12.50
CA ARG A 282 -15.32 6.19 -12.91
C ARG A 282 -15.35 7.64 -12.46
N LYS A 283 -15.73 8.55 -13.36
CA LYS A 283 -16.13 9.91 -13.00
C LYS A 283 -17.39 9.78 -12.14
N MET A 284 -17.32 10.06 -10.84
CA MET A 284 -18.52 10.42 -10.07
C MET A 284 -18.96 11.79 -10.59
N LEU A 285 -19.89 11.79 -11.54
CA LEU A 285 -20.83 12.89 -11.75
C LEU A 285 -22.02 12.66 -10.82
#